data_AF-A0ABD1KKI1-F1
#
_entry.id   AF-A0ABD1KKI1-F1
#
_cell.length_a   1.000
_cell.length_b   1.000
_cell.length_c   1.000
_cell.angle_alpha   90.00
_cell.angle_beta   90.00
_cell.angle_gamma   90.00
#
_symmetry.space_group_name_H-M   'P 1'
#
loop_
_entity.id
_entity.type
_entity.pdbx_description
1 polymer ?
#
loop_
_entity_poly.entity_id
_entity_poly.type
_entity_poly.pdbx_seq_one_letter_code
_entity_poly.pdbx_strand_id
1 'polypeptide(L)'
;MATARQKDLVKSKKNPSKVGEADASSLQEMMNAIRDDICGKIDLLSSELRSEIATVRAELGSSITPLQQKVDRHDDTIRELEHAASDQGDCINELEDLVQTLKKQVSQLNAKCEDLEGHSRRNNIRLVGIPEGVEGPNPTEFVSGLLHNVLKLDHKPIVDRAHCSLREKPKTGDPPRPFIIRIHYYQDRDRILRKAEELSPVVYQERRAWFFPDYTTAVAKKRAQFGEAKHLLRSIKEVKSRLVYPALLKITLPDRTLHKFEEPSAAEKFIKSINTRSPREGPFGLFT
;
A
#
# COMPACT_ATOMS: atom_id res chain seq x y z
N MET A 1 -25.31 92.80 118.25
CA MET A 1 -23.97 92.84 117.62
C MET A 1 -24.13 92.56 116.12
N ALA A 2 -23.33 93.23 115.30
CA ALA A 2 -23.40 93.48 113.84
C ALA A 2 -23.51 92.23 112.91
N THR A 3 -23.79 92.23 111.58
CA THR A 3 -23.56 93.19 110.47
C THR A 3 -24.23 92.68 109.15
N ALA A 4 -24.66 93.60 108.24
CA ALA A 4 -24.73 93.60 106.73
C ALA A 4 -25.25 92.36 105.91
N ARG A 5 -25.81 92.43 104.68
CA ARG A 5 -25.64 93.33 103.51
C ARG A 5 -26.76 93.14 102.45
N GLN A 6 -26.92 94.17 101.59
CA GLN A 6 -27.91 94.52 100.53
C GLN A 6 -28.51 93.46 99.57
N LYS A 7 -29.74 93.77 99.10
CA LYS A 7 -30.41 93.23 97.90
C LYS A 7 -30.96 94.36 96.99
N ASP A 8 -30.94 94.06 95.70
CA ASP A 8 -31.81 94.45 94.58
C ASP A 8 -31.74 95.84 93.93
N LEU A 9 -31.54 95.80 92.60
CA LEU A 9 -31.79 96.88 91.65
C LEU A 9 -32.51 96.27 90.42
N VAL A 10 -33.72 96.73 90.14
CA VAL A 10 -34.46 96.46 88.89
C VAL A 10 -34.78 97.80 88.24
N LYS A 11 -34.43 97.95 86.95
CA LYS A 11 -35.08 98.90 86.04
C LYS A 11 -35.00 98.41 84.59
N SER A 12 -36.15 98.52 83.93
CA SER A 12 -36.48 98.08 82.57
C SER A 12 -36.24 99.17 81.52
N LYS A 13 -35.86 98.79 80.28
CA LYS A 13 -36.09 99.55 79.03
C LYS A 13 -36.02 98.67 77.75
N LYS A 14 -37.03 98.86 76.86
CA LYS A 14 -37.31 98.48 75.43
C LYS A 14 -36.10 98.35 74.47
N ASN A 15 -36.06 97.71 73.27
CA ASN A 15 -36.95 97.22 72.16
C ASN A 15 -36.01 96.50 71.09
N PRO A 16 -36.37 96.10 69.83
CA PRO A 16 -37.56 95.50 69.17
C PRO A 16 -37.25 94.34 68.14
N SER A 17 -38.29 93.84 67.42
CA SER A 17 -38.33 93.14 66.08
C SER A 17 -38.41 91.59 65.98
N LYS A 18 -39.54 91.07 65.41
CA LYS A 18 -39.80 89.69 64.94
C LYS A 18 -40.72 89.71 63.71
N VAL A 19 -40.17 89.76 62.49
CA VAL A 19 -40.94 89.62 61.23
C VAL A 19 -40.26 88.64 60.24
N GLY A 20 -39.05 88.14 60.51
CA GLY A 20 -38.29 87.27 59.59
C GLY A 20 -38.21 85.76 59.92
N GLU A 21 -38.77 85.29 61.04
CA GLU A 21 -38.66 83.87 61.46
C GLU A 21 -39.66 82.94 60.75
N ALA A 22 -40.80 83.45 60.26
CA ALA A 22 -41.88 82.62 59.72
C ALA A 22 -41.63 82.14 58.27
N ASP A 23 -41.10 83.00 57.39
CA ASP A 23 -40.83 82.64 55.99
C ASP A 23 -39.63 81.68 55.84
N ALA A 24 -38.62 81.81 56.70
CA ALA A 24 -37.47 80.89 56.75
C ALA A 24 -37.88 79.49 57.25
N SER A 25 -38.83 79.40 58.19
CA SER A 25 -39.38 78.13 58.68
C SER A 25 -40.17 77.39 57.60
N SER A 26 -40.98 78.10 56.82
CA SER A 26 -41.77 77.53 55.71
C SER A 26 -40.89 77.00 54.56
N LEU A 27 -39.84 77.74 54.18
CA LEU A 27 -38.84 77.27 53.21
C LEU A 27 -38.05 76.05 53.70
N GLN A 28 -37.73 76.00 54.99
CA GLN A 28 -37.04 74.87 55.60
C GLN A 28 -37.93 73.60 55.61
N GLU A 29 -39.23 73.75 55.88
CA GLU A 29 -40.22 72.67 55.79
C GLU A 29 -40.37 72.16 54.35
N MET A 30 -40.46 73.04 53.35
CA MET A 30 -40.46 72.65 51.94
C MET A 30 -39.17 71.93 51.52
N MET A 31 -38.00 72.42 51.96
CA MET A 31 -36.72 71.75 51.68
C MET A 31 -36.63 70.38 52.35
N ASN A 32 -37.16 70.23 53.57
CA ASN A 32 -37.22 68.93 54.25
C ASN A 32 -38.18 67.99 53.53
N ALA A 33 -39.36 68.46 53.11
CA ALA A 33 -40.31 67.66 52.34
C ALA A 33 -39.74 67.21 50.98
N ILE A 34 -39.02 68.08 50.27
CA ILE A 34 -38.32 67.72 49.02
C ILE A 34 -37.19 66.73 49.30
N ARG A 35 -36.44 66.91 50.39
CA ARG A 35 -35.38 65.96 50.80
C ARG A 35 -35.99 64.58 51.08
N ASP A 36 -37.11 64.51 51.80
CA ASP A 36 -37.78 63.27 52.15
C ASP A 36 -38.36 62.58 50.90
N ASP A 37 -38.92 63.34 49.94
CA ASP A 37 -39.42 62.79 48.67
C ASP A 37 -38.28 62.28 47.77
N ILE A 38 -37.14 62.98 47.73
CA ILE A 38 -35.93 62.53 47.03
C ILE A 38 -35.34 61.29 47.70
N CYS A 39 -35.21 61.28 49.03
CA CYS A 39 -34.75 60.12 49.78
C CYS A 39 -35.67 58.92 49.55
N GLY A 40 -37.00 59.12 49.58
CA GLY A 40 -37.98 58.08 49.27
C GLY A 40 -37.86 57.54 47.85
N LYS A 41 -37.67 58.41 46.84
CA LYS A 41 -37.40 57.98 45.45
C LYS A 41 -36.08 57.24 45.30
N ILE A 42 -35.02 57.68 45.99
CA ILE A 42 -33.72 56.99 46.00
C ILE A 42 -33.85 55.61 46.64
N ASP A 43 -34.59 55.48 47.74
CA ASP A 43 -34.82 54.21 48.42
C ASP A 43 -35.64 53.25 47.56
N LEU A 44 -36.69 53.75 46.91
CA LEU A 44 -37.49 52.97 45.95
C LEU A 44 -36.64 52.49 44.78
N LEU A 45 -35.93 53.39 44.09
CA LEU A 45 -35.04 53.03 42.99
C LEU A 45 -33.95 52.04 43.42
N SER A 46 -33.37 52.23 44.61
CA SER A 46 -32.35 51.33 45.16
C SER A 46 -32.93 49.95 45.46
N SER A 47 -34.17 49.88 45.94
CA SER A 47 -34.87 48.62 46.20
C SER A 47 -35.19 47.87 44.91
N GLU A 48 -35.65 48.58 43.88
CA GLU A 48 -36.02 48.03 42.58
C GLU A 48 -34.79 47.55 41.81
N LEU A 49 -33.71 48.34 41.80
CA LEU A 49 -32.43 47.94 41.20
C LEU A 49 -31.85 46.70 41.88
N ARG A 50 -31.93 46.61 43.22
CA ARG A 50 -31.51 45.41 43.96
C ARG A 50 -32.37 44.19 43.60
N SER A 51 -33.67 44.40 43.41
CA SER A 51 -34.59 43.36 42.98
C SER A 51 -34.20 42.86 41.58
N GLU A 52 -34.07 43.73 40.59
CA GLU A 52 -33.68 43.33 39.23
C GLU A 52 -32.32 42.64 39.18
N ILE A 53 -31.33 43.13 39.93
CA ILE A 53 -30.02 42.47 40.05
C ILE A 53 -30.18 41.06 40.61
N ALA A 54 -31.06 40.86 41.60
CA ALA A 54 -31.33 39.53 42.15
C ALA A 54 -32.01 38.62 41.12
N THR A 55 -32.97 39.14 40.35
CA THR A 55 -33.64 38.38 39.28
C THR A 55 -32.67 37.96 38.19
N VAL A 56 -31.86 38.89 37.67
CA VAL A 56 -30.83 38.60 36.65
C VAL A 56 -29.81 37.59 37.17
N ARG A 57 -29.37 37.70 38.44
CA ARG A 57 -28.48 36.71 39.05
C ARG A 57 -29.11 35.32 39.11
N ALA A 58 -30.40 35.24 39.42
CA ALA A 58 -31.13 33.97 39.47
C ALA A 58 -31.28 33.35 38.06
N GLU A 59 -31.65 34.16 37.06
CA GLU A 59 -31.77 33.72 35.66
C GLU A 59 -30.42 33.26 35.10
N LEU A 60 -29.35 34.03 35.33
CA LEU A 60 -27.99 33.66 34.95
C LEU A 60 -27.56 32.37 35.67
N GLY A 61 -27.82 32.23 36.97
CA GLY A 61 -27.53 31.00 37.71
C GLY A 61 -28.26 29.78 37.15
N SER A 62 -29.54 29.95 36.78
CA SER A 62 -30.36 28.90 36.17
C SER A 62 -29.89 28.48 34.79
N SER A 63 -29.21 29.37 34.05
CA SER A 63 -28.67 29.09 32.70
C SER A 63 -27.24 28.58 32.74
N ILE A 64 -26.39 29.11 33.63
CA ILE A 64 -24.97 28.74 33.74
C ILE A 64 -24.80 27.34 34.30
N THR A 65 -25.59 26.96 35.32
CA THR A 65 -25.48 25.63 35.95
C THR A 65 -25.70 24.46 34.98
N PRO A 66 -26.74 24.42 34.12
CA PRO A 66 -26.90 23.34 33.14
C PRO A 66 -25.86 23.39 32.02
N LEU A 67 -25.34 24.58 31.66
CA LEU A 67 -24.23 24.69 30.71
C LEU A 67 -22.95 24.09 31.29
N GLN A 68 -22.64 24.39 32.55
CA GLN A 68 -21.50 23.79 33.25
C GLN A 68 -21.59 22.26 33.24
N GLN A 69 -22.76 21.72 33.61
CA GLN A 69 -22.98 20.27 33.58
C GLN A 69 -22.92 19.66 32.18
N LYS A 70 -23.27 20.42 31.13
CA LYS A 70 -23.11 19.96 29.74
C LYS A 70 -21.64 19.93 29.35
N VAL A 71 -20.87 20.97 29.72
CA VAL A 71 -19.42 21.02 29.50
C VAL A 71 -18.73 19.86 30.20
N ASP A 72 -19.04 19.60 31.46
CA ASP A 72 -18.47 18.47 32.21
C ASP A 72 -18.78 17.12 31.52
N ARG A 73 -20.03 16.92 31.07
CA ARG A 73 -20.40 15.72 30.32
C ARG A 73 -19.67 15.62 28.98
N HIS A 74 -19.51 16.74 28.27
CA HIS A 74 -18.78 16.76 27.01
C HIS A 74 -17.31 16.41 27.22
N ASP A 75 -16.67 16.96 28.27
CA ASP A 75 -15.30 16.63 28.64
C ASP A 75 -15.13 15.13 28.91
N ASP A 76 -16.08 14.51 29.60
CA ASP A 76 -16.05 13.06 29.85
C ASP A 76 -16.19 12.26 28.55
N THR A 77 -17.14 12.62 27.68
CA THR A 77 -17.30 11.93 26.38
C THR A 77 -16.09 12.11 25.47
N ILE A 78 -15.44 13.27 25.52
CA ILE A 78 -14.21 13.53 24.75
C ILE A 78 -13.09 12.63 25.25
N ARG A 79 -12.90 12.51 26.57
CA ARG A 79 -11.90 11.59 27.14
C ARG A 79 -12.15 10.14 26.73
N GLU A 80 -13.41 9.68 26.78
CA GLU A 80 -13.76 8.33 26.35
C GLU A 80 -13.44 8.09 24.86
N LEU A 81 -13.73 9.07 24.00
CA LEU A 81 -13.39 9.01 22.59
C LEU A 81 -11.88 9.04 22.34
N GLU A 82 -11.13 9.84 23.09
CA GLU A 82 -9.66 9.89 23.02
C GLU A 82 -9.05 8.54 23.40
N HIS A 83 -9.55 7.91 24.47
CA HIS A 83 -9.13 6.57 24.87
C HIS A 83 -9.48 5.52 23.81
N ALA A 84 -10.72 5.50 23.32
CA ALA A 84 -11.14 4.56 22.27
C ALA A 84 -10.33 4.74 20.97
N ALA A 85 -10.00 5.99 20.61
CA ALA A 85 -9.16 6.28 19.44
C ALA A 85 -7.72 5.80 19.64
N SER A 86 -7.17 5.93 20.86
CA SER A 86 -5.85 5.38 21.21
C SER A 86 -5.84 3.85 21.09
N ASP A 87 -6.81 3.18 21.73
CA ASP A 87 -6.93 1.71 21.70
C ASP A 87 -7.11 1.20 20.26
N GLN A 88 -7.89 1.91 19.45
CA GLN A 88 -8.07 1.59 18.04
C GLN A 88 -6.78 1.83 17.23
N GLY A 89 -6.02 2.87 17.54
CA GLY A 89 -4.71 3.12 16.96
C GLY A 89 -3.73 1.98 17.23
N ASP A 90 -3.69 1.49 18.46
CA ASP A 90 -2.84 0.36 18.86
C ASP A 90 -3.25 -0.92 18.12
N CYS A 91 -4.55 -1.22 18.05
CA CYS A 91 -5.07 -2.37 17.30
C CYS A 91 -4.74 -2.30 15.79
N ILE A 92 -4.82 -1.11 15.19
CA ILE A 92 -4.44 -0.91 13.79
C ILE A 92 -2.96 -1.21 13.59
N ASN A 93 -2.09 -0.72 14.48
CA ASN A 93 -0.64 -0.98 14.40
C ASN A 93 -0.34 -2.50 14.50
N GLU A 94 -0.99 -3.21 15.43
CA GLU A 94 -0.85 -4.66 15.55
C GLU A 94 -1.30 -5.40 14.29
N LEU A 95 -2.41 -4.98 13.69
CA LEU A 95 -2.92 -5.55 12.44
C LEU A 95 -1.97 -5.28 11.27
N GLU A 96 -1.39 -4.09 11.19
CA GLU A 96 -0.41 -3.75 10.15
C GLU A 96 0.84 -4.64 10.26
N ASP A 97 1.36 -4.85 11.47
CA ASP A 97 2.50 -5.73 11.72
C ASP A 97 2.19 -7.20 11.37
N LEU A 98 0.99 -7.67 11.71
CA LEU A 98 0.53 -9.00 11.33
C LEU A 98 0.44 -9.14 9.80
N VAL A 99 -0.12 -8.13 9.11
CA VAL A 99 -0.23 -8.12 7.65
C VAL A 99 1.16 -8.13 7.00
N GLN A 100 2.13 -7.36 7.51
CA GLN A 100 3.51 -7.38 7.01
C GLN A 100 4.14 -8.75 7.21
N THR A 101 3.94 -9.37 8.38
CA THR A 101 4.44 -10.71 8.69
C THR A 101 3.84 -11.77 7.75
N LEU A 102 2.51 -11.74 7.55
CA LEU A 102 1.84 -12.66 6.63
C LEU A 102 2.30 -12.46 5.18
N LYS A 103 2.44 -11.23 4.71
CA LYS A 103 2.98 -10.94 3.37
C LYS A 103 4.37 -11.55 3.19
N LYS A 104 5.24 -11.43 4.20
CA LYS A 104 6.57 -12.04 4.19
C LYS A 104 6.49 -13.57 4.13
N GLN A 105 5.65 -14.19 4.96
CA GLN A 105 5.47 -15.64 4.97
C GLN A 105 4.91 -16.17 3.64
N VAL A 106 3.90 -15.50 3.07
CA VAL A 106 3.34 -15.86 1.76
C VAL A 106 4.39 -15.75 0.66
N SER A 107 5.22 -14.70 0.66
CA SER A 107 6.33 -14.56 -0.29
C SER A 107 7.34 -15.71 -0.16
N GLN A 108 7.72 -16.06 1.07
CA GLN A 108 8.65 -17.18 1.34
C GLN A 108 8.06 -18.53 0.91
N LEU A 109 6.79 -18.78 1.22
CA LEU A 109 6.10 -20.01 0.82
C LEU A 109 5.98 -20.11 -0.70
N ASN A 110 5.62 -19.02 -1.38
CA ASN A 110 5.55 -18.99 -2.84
C ASN A 110 6.92 -19.28 -3.47
N ALA A 111 7.99 -18.67 -2.95
CA ALA A 111 9.35 -18.95 -3.42
C ALA A 111 9.75 -20.41 -3.21
N LYS A 112 9.39 -21.00 -2.06
CA LYS A 112 9.65 -22.42 -1.76
C LYS A 112 8.85 -23.36 -2.65
N CYS A 113 7.56 -23.08 -2.87
CA CYS A 113 6.70 -23.87 -3.75
C CYS A 113 7.24 -23.85 -5.19
N GLU A 114 7.62 -22.68 -5.69
CA GLU A 114 8.22 -22.52 -7.01
C GLU A 114 9.54 -23.29 -7.14
N ASP A 115 10.38 -23.26 -6.11
CA ASP A 115 11.65 -24.01 -6.10
C ASP A 115 11.42 -25.54 -6.08
N LEU A 116 10.51 -26.02 -5.24
CA LEU A 116 10.16 -27.45 -5.16
C LEU A 116 9.55 -27.95 -6.48
N GLU A 117 8.64 -27.17 -7.06
CA GLU A 117 8.03 -27.49 -8.35
C GLU A 117 9.09 -27.50 -9.47
N GLY A 118 9.97 -26.50 -9.50
CA GLY A 118 11.09 -26.43 -10.42
C GLY A 118 12.02 -27.64 -10.31
N HIS A 119 12.38 -28.05 -9.09
CA HIS A 119 13.19 -29.24 -8.83
C HIS A 119 12.50 -30.52 -9.32
N SER A 120 11.21 -30.68 -9.04
CA SER A 120 10.40 -31.84 -9.47
C SER A 120 10.34 -31.99 -10.99
N ARG A 121 10.35 -30.86 -11.72
CA ARG A 121 10.30 -30.82 -13.19
C ARG A 121 11.66 -30.92 -13.88
N ARG A 122 12.80 -30.94 -13.16
CA ARG A 122 14.15 -30.91 -13.79
C ARG A 122 14.43 -32.08 -14.72
N ASN A 123 13.80 -33.23 -14.52
CA ASN A 123 13.98 -34.41 -15.37
C ASN A 123 12.88 -34.52 -16.44
N ASN A 124 12.02 -33.51 -16.56
CA ASN A 124 10.90 -33.53 -17.48
C ASN A 124 11.25 -32.84 -18.81
N ILE A 125 10.72 -33.40 -19.89
CA ILE A 125 10.72 -32.84 -21.24
C ILE A 125 9.27 -32.61 -21.66
N ARG A 126 9.02 -31.47 -22.28
CA ARG A 126 7.78 -31.13 -22.95
C ARG A 126 7.94 -31.34 -24.44
N LEU A 127 7.20 -32.31 -24.98
CA LEU A 127 7.17 -32.64 -26.40
C LEU A 127 5.88 -32.11 -27.03
N VAL A 128 6.00 -31.26 -28.04
CA VAL A 128 4.88 -30.58 -28.72
C VAL A 128 4.80 -31.03 -30.19
N GLY A 129 3.59 -31.17 -30.73
CA GLY A 129 3.38 -31.43 -32.17
C GLY A 129 3.16 -32.90 -32.54
N ILE A 130 2.99 -33.78 -31.56
CA ILE A 130 2.61 -35.18 -31.78
C ILE A 130 1.09 -35.26 -31.95
N PRO A 131 0.55 -35.88 -33.01
CA PRO A 131 -0.90 -36.06 -33.18
C PRO A 131 -1.55 -36.76 -31.98
N GLU A 132 -2.80 -36.42 -31.67
CA GLU A 132 -3.54 -37.07 -30.56
C GLU A 132 -3.92 -38.52 -30.94
N GLY A 133 -3.84 -39.44 -29.97
CA GLY A 133 -4.33 -40.82 -30.10
C GLY A 133 -3.34 -41.80 -30.72
N VAL A 134 -2.17 -41.35 -31.18
CA VAL A 134 -1.12 -42.21 -31.73
C VAL A 134 -0.37 -43.00 -30.64
N GLU A 135 -0.47 -42.55 -29.39
CA GLU A 135 0.20 -43.15 -28.24
C GLU A 135 -0.34 -44.52 -27.83
N GLY A 136 -1.57 -44.84 -28.24
CA GLY A 136 -2.24 -46.08 -27.86
C GLY A 136 -2.39 -46.25 -26.33
N PRO A 137 -2.45 -47.50 -25.83
CA PRO A 137 -2.67 -47.76 -24.41
C PRO A 137 -1.43 -47.49 -23.52
N ASN A 138 -0.23 -47.47 -24.11
CA ASN A 138 1.04 -47.38 -23.39
C ASN A 138 1.87 -46.14 -23.83
N PRO A 139 1.52 -44.92 -23.37
CA PRO A 139 2.23 -43.70 -23.77
C PRO A 139 3.73 -43.70 -23.43
N THR A 140 4.12 -44.29 -22.31
CA THR A 140 5.53 -44.36 -21.89
C THR A 140 6.39 -45.13 -22.88
N GLU A 141 5.93 -46.30 -23.32
CA GLU A 141 6.65 -47.14 -24.26
C GLU A 141 6.69 -46.51 -25.66
N PHE A 142 5.56 -45.94 -26.09
CA PHE A 142 5.45 -45.19 -27.34
C PHE A 142 6.45 -44.04 -27.39
N VAL A 143 6.46 -43.17 -26.38
CA VAL A 143 7.37 -42.02 -26.33
C VAL A 143 8.83 -42.47 -26.30
N SER A 144 9.16 -43.50 -25.53
CA SER A 144 10.51 -44.04 -25.47
C SER A 144 10.99 -44.53 -26.85
N GLY A 145 10.14 -45.24 -27.60
CA GLY A 145 10.42 -45.66 -28.97
C GLY A 145 10.50 -44.49 -29.96
N LEU A 146 9.61 -43.51 -29.83
CA LEU A 146 9.60 -42.29 -30.64
C LEU A 146 10.91 -41.51 -30.46
N LEU A 147 11.35 -41.30 -29.22
CA LEU A 147 12.60 -40.60 -28.91
C LEU A 147 13.81 -41.29 -29.56
N HIS A 148 13.89 -42.62 -29.44
CA HIS A 148 14.94 -43.41 -30.05
C HIS A 148 14.98 -43.23 -31.58
N ASN A 149 13.83 -43.41 -32.23
CA ASN A 149 13.75 -43.44 -33.70
C ASN A 149 13.91 -42.03 -34.31
N VAL A 150 13.23 -41.04 -33.74
CA VAL A 150 13.19 -39.67 -34.28
C VAL A 150 14.51 -38.94 -34.04
N LEU A 151 15.13 -39.14 -32.87
CA LEU A 151 16.40 -38.48 -32.52
C LEU A 151 17.64 -39.34 -32.81
N LYS A 152 17.45 -40.54 -33.39
CA LYS A 152 18.53 -41.50 -33.73
C LYS A 152 19.47 -41.74 -32.54
N LEU A 153 18.90 -42.01 -31.37
CA LEU A 153 19.67 -42.26 -30.14
C LEU A 153 20.29 -43.66 -30.20
N ASP A 154 21.46 -43.85 -29.59
CA ASP A 154 22.14 -45.17 -29.61
C ASP A 154 21.34 -46.26 -28.90
N HIS A 155 20.57 -45.87 -27.88
CA HIS A 155 19.74 -46.76 -27.09
C HIS A 155 18.40 -46.11 -26.77
N LYS A 156 17.41 -46.96 -26.51
CA LYS A 156 16.07 -46.55 -26.10
C LYS A 156 16.13 -45.93 -24.69
N PRO A 157 15.76 -44.66 -24.50
CA PRO A 157 15.87 -44.00 -23.20
C PRO A 157 14.86 -44.57 -22.21
N ILE A 158 15.27 -44.67 -20.94
CA ILE A 158 14.37 -45.10 -19.85
C ILE A 158 13.47 -43.92 -19.47
N VAL A 159 12.17 -44.10 -19.70
CA VAL A 159 11.13 -43.11 -19.40
C VAL A 159 10.35 -43.61 -18.19
N ASP A 160 10.32 -42.83 -17.11
CA ASP A 160 9.56 -43.16 -15.91
C ASP A 160 8.06 -43.06 -16.17
N ARG A 161 7.66 -41.97 -16.85
CA ARG A 161 6.25 -41.67 -17.13
C ARG A 161 6.15 -40.73 -18.31
N ALA A 162 5.26 -41.05 -19.25
CA ALA A 162 4.82 -40.10 -20.28
C ALA A 162 3.29 -39.99 -20.27
N HIS A 163 2.80 -38.79 -20.50
CA HIS A 163 1.37 -38.54 -20.65
C HIS A 163 1.13 -37.23 -21.39
N CYS A 164 0.02 -37.12 -22.10
CA CYS A 164 -0.47 -35.83 -22.60
C CYS A 164 -0.87 -34.93 -21.43
N SER A 165 -0.70 -33.62 -21.58
CA SER A 165 -1.16 -32.66 -20.57
C SER A 165 -2.66 -32.85 -20.27
N LEU A 166 -3.06 -32.64 -19.01
CA LEU A 166 -4.42 -32.88 -18.50
C LEU A 166 -5.49 -31.89 -18.99
N ARG A 167 -5.32 -31.31 -20.18
CA ARG A 167 -6.30 -30.43 -20.81
C ARG A 167 -7.34 -31.26 -21.57
N GLU A 168 -8.52 -30.67 -21.77
CA GLU A 168 -9.53 -31.23 -22.68
C GLU A 168 -8.92 -31.53 -24.04
N LYS A 169 -9.40 -32.62 -24.66
CA LYS A 169 -8.90 -33.01 -25.97
C LYS A 169 -9.24 -31.91 -26.98
N PRO A 170 -8.25 -31.41 -27.75
CA PRO A 170 -8.47 -30.38 -28.74
C PRO A 170 -9.44 -30.87 -29.83
N LYS A 171 -10.17 -29.94 -30.46
CA LYS A 171 -11.04 -30.27 -31.59
C LYS A 171 -10.21 -30.58 -32.83
N THR A 172 -10.81 -31.22 -33.81
CA THR A 172 -10.16 -31.46 -35.11
C THR A 172 -9.70 -30.13 -35.72
N GLY A 173 -8.39 -29.98 -35.89
CA GLY A 173 -7.75 -28.76 -36.42
C GLY A 173 -7.01 -27.93 -35.38
N ASP A 174 -7.33 -28.07 -34.09
CA ASP A 174 -6.62 -27.39 -33.01
C ASP A 174 -5.22 -28.02 -32.76
N PRO A 175 -4.27 -27.27 -32.18
CA PRO A 175 -2.95 -27.83 -31.84
C PRO A 175 -3.06 -28.99 -30.85
N PRO A 176 -2.33 -30.10 -31.07
CA PRO A 176 -2.37 -31.25 -30.16
C PRO A 176 -1.78 -30.91 -28.79
N ARG A 177 -2.22 -31.63 -27.75
CA ARG A 177 -1.70 -31.45 -26.39
C ARG A 177 -0.24 -31.90 -26.33
N PRO A 178 0.59 -31.16 -25.59
CA PRO A 178 1.97 -31.57 -25.38
C PRO A 178 2.05 -32.78 -24.46
N PHE A 179 3.01 -33.66 -24.74
CA PHE A 179 3.44 -34.69 -23.82
C PHE A 179 4.34 -34.10 -22.74
N ILE A 180 4.09 -34.49 -21.50
CA ILE A 180 4.98 -34.30 -20.36
C ILE A 180 5.65 -35.65 -20.09
N ILE A 181 6.97 -35.67 -20.26
CA ILE A 181 7.79 -36.89 -20.27
C ILE A 181 8.81 -36.77 -19.16
N ARG A 182 8.77 -37.66 -18.17
CA ARG A 182 9.79 -37.76 -17.12
C ARG A 182 10.84 -38.80 -17.54
N ILE A 183 12.08 -38.35 -17.69
CA ILE A 183 13.22 -39.21 -17.99
C ILE A 183 13.86 -39.68 -16.69
N HIS A 184 14.22 -40.96 -16.63
CA HIS A 184 14.80 -41.55 -15.42
C HIS A 184 16.15 -40.90 -15.06
N TYR A 185 17.06 -40.84 -16.04
CA TYR A 185 18.38 -40.25 -15.86
C TYR A 185 18.44 -38.80 -16.38
N TYR A 186 18.92 -37.89 -15.53
CA TYR A 186 19.12 -36.48 -15.89
C TYR A 186 20.03 -36.30 -17.12
N GLN A 187 21.07 -37.13 -17.24
CA GLN A 187 22.04 -37.08 -18.35
C GLN A 187 21.37 -37.39 -19.69
N ASP A 188 20.47 -38.37 -19.71
CA ASP A 188 19.68 -38.72 -20.90
C ASP A 188 18.75 -37.57 -21.27
N ARG A 189 18.12 -36.93 -20.28
CA ARG A 189 17.29 -35.74 -20.50
C ARG A 189 18.06 -34.64 -21.23
N ASP A 190 19.26 -34.31 -20.76
CA ASP A 190 20.13 -33.29 -21.37
C ASP A 190 20.68 -33.73 -22.74
N ARG A 191 20.95 -35.03 -22.93
CA ARG A 191 21.36 -35.58 -24.23
C ARG A 191 20.24 -35.48 -25.25
N ILE A 192 19.01 -35.84 -24.89
CA ILE A 192 17.81 -35.78 -25.74
C ILE A 192 17.57 -34.34 -26.20
N LEU A 193 17.57 -33.37 -25.28
CA LEU A 193 17.35 -31.96 -25.63
C LEU A 193 18.43 -31.41 -26.57
N ARG A 194 19.70 -31.74 -26.34
CA ARG A 194 20.80 -31.35 -27.23
C ARG A 194 20.65 -31.98 -28.61
N LYS A 195 20.35 -33.27 -28.68
CA LYS A 195 20.14 -33.98 -29.96
C LYS A 195 18.96 -33.41 -30.74
N ALA A 196 17.87 -33.05 -30.06
CA ALA A 196 16.73 -32.40 -30.69
C ALA A 196 17.08 -31.01 -31.25
N GLU A 197 17.95 -30.25 -30.58
CA GLU A 197 18.44 -28.97 -31.08
C GLU A 197 19.37 -29.14 -32.29
N GLU A 198 20.28 -30.11 -32.25
CA GLU A 198 21.21 -30.46 -33.34
C GLU A 198 20.47 -30.95 -34.61
N LEU A 199 19.41 -31.74 -34.44
CA LEU A 199 18.63 -32.32 -35.54
C LEU A 199 17.50 -31.41 -36.03
N SER A 200 17.33 -30.22 -35.44
CA SER A 200 16.23 -29.32 -35.77
C SER A 200 16.26 -28.89 -37.24
N PRO A 201 15.14 -28.94 -37.98
CA PRO A 201 13.79 -29.27 -37.52
C PRO A 201 13.54 -30.78 -37.42
N VAL A 202 12.97 -31.21 -36.30
CA VAL A 202 12.55 -32.60 -36.10
C VAL A 202 11.12 -32.80 -36.62
N VAL A 203 10.90 -33.85 -37.42
CA VAL A 203 9.60 -34.15 -38.06
C VAL A 203 9.12 -35.54 -37.66
N TYR A 204 7.83 -35.64 -37.32
CA TYR A 204 7.13 -36.88 -37.03
C TYR A 204 5.77 -36.88 -37.74
N GLN A 205 5.50 -37.89 -38.57
CA GLN A 205 4.26 -38.01 -39.37
C GLN A 205 3.89 -36.69 -40.07
N GLU A 206 4.84 -36.12 -40.82
CA GLU A 206 4.69 -34.87 -41.59
C GLU A 206 4.45 -33.60 -40.74
N ARG A 207 4.47 -33.71 -39.40
CA ARG A 207 4.34 -32.57 -38.48
C ARG A 207 5.65 -32.29 -37.76
N ARG A 208 5.90 -31.01 -37.46
CA ARG A 208 7.08 -30.61 -36.68
C ARG A 208 6.89 -30.98 -35.21
N ALA A 209 7.88 -31.69 -34.68
CA ALA A 209 7.97 -32.02 -33.26
C ALA A 209 8.96 -31.07 -32.58
N TRP A 210 8.55 -30.47 -31.47
CA TRP A 210 9.38 -29.55 -30.69
C TRP A 210 9.65 -30.10 -29.30
N PHE A 211 10.91 -30.03 -28.89
CA PHE A 211 11.38 -30.50 -27.59
C PHE A 211 11.79 -29.31 -26.74
N PHE A 212 11.19 -29.19 -25.56
CA PHE A 212 11.51 -28.15 -24.61
C PHE A 212 11.74 -28.73 -23.22
N PRO A 213 12.60 -28.13 -22.38
CA PRO A 213 12.56 -28.39 -20.96
C PRO A 213 11.18 -28.04 -20.39
N ASP A 214 10.68 -28.82 -19.44
CA ASP A 214 9.44 -28.50 -18.73
C ASP A 214 9.73 -27.53 -17.57
N TYR A 215 9.40 -26.26 -17.75
CA TYR A 215 9.53 -25.24 -16.71
C TYR A 215 8.18 -24.94 -16.06
N THR A 216 8.23 -24.45 -14.82
CA THR A 216 7.09 -23.83 -14.15
C THR A 216 6.58 -22.63 -14.96
N THR A 217 5.34 -22.22 -14.70
CA THR A 217 4.72 -21.13 -15.44
C THR A 217 5.44 -19.79 -15.22
N ALA A 218 5.91 -19.52 -13.99
CA ALA A 218 6.63 -18.30 -13.66
C ALA A 218 7.99 -18.23 -14.37
N VAL A 219 8.76 -19.33 -14.36
CA VAL A 219 10.04 -19.40 -15.10
C VAL A 219 9.81 -19.31 -16.61
N ALA A 220 8.81 -20.00 -17.15
CA ALA A 220 8.49 -19.92 -18.58
C ALA A 220 8.14 -18.49 -19.01
N LYS A 221 7.34 -17.75 -18.21
CA LYS A 221 7.03 -16.33 -18.46
C LYS A 221 8.29 -15.45 -18.43
N LYS A 222 9.13 -15.60 -17.40
CA LYS A 222 10.41 -14.85 -17.31
C LYS A 222 11.31 -15.11 -18.51
N ARG A 223 11.42 -16.38 -18.95
CA ARG A 223 12.22 -16.76 -20.12
C ARG A 223 11.64 -16.23 -21.43
N ALA A 224 10.32 -16.15 -21.57
CA ALA A 224 9.66 -15.61 -22.75
C ALA A 224 9.96 -14.12 -22.97
N GLN A 225 10.18 -13.36 -21.89
CA GLN A 225 10.55 -11.94 -21.97
C GLN A 225 11.90 -11.72 -22.66
N PHE A 226 12.80 -12.71 -22.68
CA PHE A 226 14.05 -12.64 -23.44
C PHE A 226 13.89 -12.96 -24.93
N GLY A 227 12.65 -13.07 -25.44
CA GLY A 227 12.36 -13.40 -26.85
C GLY A 227 13.03 -12.44 -27.82
N GLU A 228 12.86 -11.14 -27.62
CA GLU A 228 13.44 -10.09 -28.48
C GLU A 228 14.97 -10.08 -28.41
N ALA A 229 15.54 -10.14 -27.20
CA ALA A 229 16.99 -10.26 -27.00
C ALA A 229 17.56 -11.48 -27.75
N LYS A 230 16.90 -12.64 -27.68
CA LYS A 230 17.31 -13.84 -28.42
C LYS A 230 17.16 -13.68 -29.94
N HIS A 231 16.12 -12.99 -30.40
CA HIS A 231 15.93 -12.71 -31.81
C HIS A 231 17.06 -11.83 -32.36
N LEU A 232 17.40 -10.74 -31.67
CA LEU A 232 18.52 -9.87 -32.04
C LEU A 232 19.85 -10.64 -32.06
N LEU A 233 20.10 -11.48 -31.06
CA LEU A 233 21.32 -12.29 -31.00
C LEU A 233 21.49 -13.28 -32.15
N ARG A 234 20.40 -13.75 -32.77
CA ARG A 234 20.48 -14.64 -33.95
C ARG A 234 21.06 -13.97 -35.17
N SER A 235 20.95 -12.64 -35.27
CA SER A 235 21.47 -11.86 -36.40
C SER A 235 22.97 -11.55 -36.30
N ILE A 236 23.56 -11.66 -35.10
CA ILE A 236 24.96 -11.31 -34.86
C ILE A 236 25.84 -12.55 -35.05
N LYS A 237 26.78 -12.48 -35.99
CA LYS A 237 27.74 -13.57 -36.23
C LYS A 237 28.71 -13.72 -35.05
N GLU A 238 29.15 -14.95 -34.81
CA GLU A 238 30.17 -15.33 -33.81
C GLU A 238 29.84 -15.09 -32.33
N VAL A 239 28.66 -14.55 -32.01
CA VAL A 239 28.18 -14.43 -30.63
C VAL A 239 27.44 -15.70 -30.22
N LYS A 240 27.89 -16.33 -29.12
CA LYS A 240 27.20 -17.47 -28.53
C LYS A 240 26.30 -16.99 -27.40
N SER A 241 25.05 -17.48 -27.36
CA SER A 241 24.14 -17.14 -26.27
C SER A 241 23.47 -18.39 -25.68
N ARG A 242 23.20 -18.34 -24.37
CA ARG A 242 22.48 -19.39 -23.66
C ARG A 242 21.61 -18.79 -22.57
N LEU A 243 20.34 -19.19 -22.52
CA LEU A 243 19.44 -18.84 -21.43
C LEU A 243 19.46 -19.95 -20.37
N VAL A 244 20.08 -19.66 -19.23
CA VAL A 244 20.28 -20.60 -18.12
C VAL A 244 19.10 -20.53 -17.16
N TYR A 245 18.76 -21.65 -16.53
CA TYR A 245 17.74 -21.68 -15.47
C TYR A 245 18.13 -20.76 -14.30
N PRO A 246 17.18 -20.04 -13.68
CA PRO A 246 15.78 -19.93 -14.09
C PRO A 246 15.60 -19.10 -15.38
N ALA A 247 16.16 -17.89 -15.43
CA ALA A 247 16.10 -17.01 -16.60
C ALA A 247 17.30 -16.04 -16.64
N LEU A 248 18.53 -16.58 -16.72
CA LEU A 248 19.76 -15.79 -16.83
C LEU A 248 20.32 -15.89 -18.25
N LEU A 249 20.32 -14.78 -19.00
CA LEU A 249 20.89 -14.75 -20.35
C LEU A 249 22.41 -14.59 -20.26
N LYS A 250 23.13 -15.60 -20.74
CA LYS A 250 24.58 -15.58 -20.92
C LYS A 250 24.91 -15.28 -22.37
N ILE A 251 25.76 -14.28 -22.60
CA ILE A 251 26.27 -13.89 -23.92
C ILE A 251 27.78 -14.02 -23.88
N THR A 252 28.35 -14.79 -24.81
CA THR A 252 29.78 -14.94 -25.00
C THR A 252 30.17 -14.30 -26.32
N LEU A 253 31.01 -13.27 -26.22
CA LEU A 253 31.53 -12.53 -27.38
C LEU A 253 32.70 -13.28 -28.04
N PRO A 254 33.13 -12.89 -29.26
CA PRO A 254 34.24 -13.54 -29.97
C PRO A 254 35.57 -13.51 -29.20
N ASP A 255 35.79 -12.47 -28.38
CA ASP A 255 36.94 -12.32 -27.47
C ASP A 255 36.86 -13.22 -26.22
N ARG A 256 35.86 -14.10 -26.14
CA ARG A 256 35.55 -15.01 -25.04
C ARG A 256 35.08 -14.32 -23.75
N THR A 257 34.80 -13.02 -23.78
CA THR A 257 34.19 -12.34 -22.63
C THR A 257 32.76 -12.82 -22.42
N LEU A 258 32.39 -13.03 -21.15
CA LEU A 258 31.08 -13.54 -20.75
C LEU A 258 30.29 -12.45 -20.02
N HIS A 259 29.16 -12.08 -20.61
CA HIS A 259 28.19 -11.17 -20.01
C HIS A 259 26.96 -11.94 -19.53
N LYS A 260 26.41 -11.54 -18.38
CA LYS A 260 25.26 -12.16 -17.72
C LYS A 260 24.19 -11.10 -17.50
N PHE A 261 22.95 -11.42 -17.87
CA PHE A 261 21.81 -10.52 -17.72
C PHE A 261 20.64 -11.24 -17.07
N GLU A 262 20.17 -10.69 -15.95
CA GLU A 262 18.93 -11.11 -15.28
C GLU A 262 17.71 -10.36 -15.82
N GLU A 263 17.90 -9.12 -16.27
CA GLU A 263 16.84 -8.28 -16.81
C GLU A 263 16.87 -8.26 -18.35
N PRO A 264 15.73 -8.50 -19.03
CA PRO A 264 15.64 -8.43 -20.49
C PRO A 264 16.05 -7.07 -21.07
N SER A 265 15.62 -5.97 -20.42
CA SER A 265 15.87 -4.61 -20.90
C SER A 265 17.38 -4.27 -20.95
N ALA A 266 18.14 -4.71 -19.94
CA ALA A 266 19.58 -4.55 -19.86
C ALA A 266 20.30 -5.36 -20.95
N ALA A 267 19.83 -6.60 -21.20
CA ALA A 267 20.36 -7.43 -22.27
C ALA A 267 20.15 -6.78 -23.65
N GLU A 268 18.95 -6.28 -23.93
CA GLU A 268 18.65 -5.63 -25.21
C GLU A 268 19.49 -4.39 -25.48
N LYS A 269 19.67 -3.53 -24.46
CA LYS A 269 20.55 -2.36 -24.56
C LYS A 269 21.98 -2.78 -24.90
N PHE A 270 22.48 -3.81 -24.23
CA PHE A 270 23.81 -4.35 -24.49
C PHE A 270 23.95 -4.92 -25.92
N ILE A 271 22.98 -5.73 -26.37
CA ILE A 271 22.99 -6.32 -27.71
C ILE A 271 22.96 -5.23 -28.79
N LYS A 272 22.13 -4.18 -28.61
CA LYS A 272 22.09 -3.04 -29.53
C LYS A 272 23.43 -2.31 -29.60
N SER A 273 24.14 -2.17 -28.48
CA SER A 273 25.47 -1.54 -28.44
C SER A 273 26.57 -2.34 -29.16
N ILE A 274 26.43 -3.66 -29.21
CA ILE A 274 27.34 -4.54 -29.98
C ILE A 274 27.06 -4.40 -31.47
N ASN A 275 25.78 -4.39 -31.85
CA ASN A 275 25.37 -4.34 -33.25
C ASN A 275 25.78 -3.02 -33.94
N THR A 276 25.83 -1.89 -33.21
CA THR A 276 26.34 -0.62 -33.75
C THR A 276 27.86 -0.55 -33.90
N ARG A 277 28.63 -1.45 -33.26
CA ARG A 277 30.10 -1.45 -33.29
C ARG A 277 30.70 -2.32 -34.40
N SER A 278 29.93 -3.14 -35.09
CA SER A 278 30.41 -3.90 -36.26
C SER A 278 30.52 -2.97 -37.48
N PRO A 279 31.73 -2.68 -38.00
CA PRO A 279 31.90 -1.78 -39.14
C PRO A 279 31.33 -2.38 -40.43
N ARG A 280 30.68 -1.54 -41.24
CA ARG A 280 30.47 -1.82 -42.67
C ARG A 280 31.84 -1.76 -43.36
N GLU A 281 32.58 -2.87 -43.39
CA GLU A 281 33.69 -3.01 -44.34
C GLU A 281 33.10 -3.38 -45.71
N GLY A 282 32.82 -2.36 -46.52
CA GLY A 282 32.74 -2.49 -47.97
C GLY A 282 33.97 -1.79 -48.56
N PRO A 283 34.75 -2.42 -49.45
CA PRO A 283 35.92 -1.78 -50.02
C PRO A 283 35.46 -0.68 -50.98
N PHE A 284 35.82 0.56 -50.68
CA PHE A 284 35.87 1.62 -51.67
C PHE A 284 36.99 1.27 -52.67
N GLY A 285 36.61 0.59 -53.75
CA GLY A 285 37.44 0.49 -54.95
C GLY A 285 37.39 1.81 -55.71
N LEU A 286 38.46 2.60 -55.60
CA LEU A 286 38.83 3.61 -56.58
C LEU A 286 39.09 2.90 -57.92
N PHE A 287 38.37 3.28 -58.97
CA PHE A 287 38.78 3.06 -60.35
C PHE A 287 38.81 4.42 -61.05
N THR A 288 40.04 4.86 -61.34
CA THR A 288 40.39 5.47 -62.62
C THR A 288 40.38 4.42 -63.71
#